data_AF-A0A6S7IV93-F1
#
_entry.id   AF-A0A6S7IV93-F1
#
_cell.length_a   1.000
_cell.length_b   1.000
_cell.length_c   1.000
_cell.angle_alpha   90.00
_cell.angle_beta   90.00
_cell.angle_gamma   90.00
#
_symmetry.space_group_name_H-M   'P 1'
#
loop_
_entity.id
_entity.type
_entity.pdbx_description
1 polymer ?
#
loop_
_entity_poly.entity_id
_entity_poly.type
_entity_poly.pdbx_seq_one_letter_code
_entity_poly.pdbx_strand_id
1 'polypeptide(L)'
;MGRKKQDTSRNNHVQNLSAKPSKLKSKKKDPDEWKPFGNHGSGYIALVFLLAAIAGILHSAHVSRMFENERFFSHLSTLERELSFRTEMGLYYSYYKTIVEAPTFWSGVHAIMNCNITEYPQTTNTLKRFNLYPEVLLAAGYRFYIWAANQLQIQTKICYQVNRGHNLPPVESCEGMGELSYFYVYPIFYLSGITMSCFFLLCFYLSGSIWGGIIGTASYFFNHGEATRVMWTPPLRESFSFPLLVVQLLSITIVLKHPKPNWYHTSLVFITTLGFMLPWQFAQFALLTQTCALFGLYALKFITAKKICCILYGLCIAHVANYVCQFGNSMLLSSFFITAVISVLVIVKLEPYLNKLPNIILIW
;
A
#
# COMPACT_ATOMS: atom_id res chain seq x y z
N MET A 1 36.25 87.14 -11.97
CA MET A 1 35.75 86.51 -10.73
C MET A 1 34.59 85.60 -11.08
N GLY A 2 34.81 84.29 -11.10
CA GLY A 2 33.79 83.29 -11.41
C GLY A 2 34.30 81.86 -11.46
N ARG A 3 33.51 80.95 -10.87
CA ARG A 3 33.30 79.52 -11.15
C ARG A 3 34.36 78.44 -10.81
N LYS A 4 33.87 77.51 -9.96
CA LYS A 4 33.74 76.02 -10.11
C LYS A 4 34.97 75.08 -10.04
N LYS A 5 34.82 74.14 -9.09
CA LYS A 5 34.87 72.66 -9.16
C LYS A 5 36.20 71.88 -9.36
N GLN A 6 36.29 70.89 -8.45
CA GLN A 6 36.65 69.46 -8.58
C GLN A 6 38.11 69.00 -8.54
N ASP A 7 38.37 68.22 -7.47
CA ASP A 7 39.11 66.97 -7.34
C ASP A 7 40.35 66.72 -8.20
N THR A 8 41.48 66.41 -7.55
CA THR A 8 42.17 65.12 -7.76
C THR A 8 43.36 64.90 -6.81
N SER A 9 43.56 63.62 -6.47
CA SER A 9 44.83 62.88 -6.50
C SER A 9 45.68 62.70 -5.21
N ARG A 10 45.82 61.40 -4.87
CA ARG A 10 47.03 60.66 -4.43
C ARG A 10 47.66 61.05 -3.09
N ASN A 11 48.30 60.18 -2.33
CA ASN A 11 48.71 58.77 -2.42
C ASN A 11 49.13 58.44 -0.98
N ASN A 12 49.06 57.18 -0.55
CA ASN A 12 50.20 56.58 0.15
C ASN A 12 50.16 55.06 0.08
N HIS A 13 51.31 54.53 -0.32
CA HIS A 13 51.73 53.14 -0.34
C HIS A 13 51.49 52.42 0.99
N VAL A 14 51.28 51.10 0.95
CA VAL A 14 52.23 50.08 1.45
C VAL A 14 51.81 48.69 0.93
N GLN A 15 52.82 47.86 0.78
CA GLN A 15 52.96 46.62 0.03
C GLN A 15 52.17 45.41 0.54
N ASN A 16 51.78 44.57 -0.42
CA ASN A 16 51.84 43.10 -0.47
C ASN A 16 51.98 42.33 0.86
N LEU A 17 50.89 41.68 1.28
CA LEU A 17 50.95 40.30 1.77
C LEU A 17 50.03 39.42 0.92
N SER A 18 50.63 38.42 0.30
CA SER A 18 49.96 37.35 -0.43
C SER A 18 49.14 36.47 0.52
N ALA A 19 47.82 36.53 0.42
CA ALA A 19 46.94 35.47 0.89
C ALA A 19 45.84 35.26 -0.15
N LYS A 20 45.90 34.13 -0.88
CA LYS A 20 44.76 33.66 -1.68
C LYS A 20 43.63 33.29 -0.71
N PRO A 21 42.43 33.89 -0.77
CA PRO A 21 41.29 33.30 -0.10
C PRO A 21 40.80 32.15 -0.98
N SER A 22 40.88 30.95 -0.43
CA SER A 22 40.16 29.78 -0.91
C SER A 22 38.68 30.16 -1.02
N LYS A 23 38.15 30.14 -2.25
CA LYS A 23 36.71 30.18 -2.47
C LYS A 23 36.13 28.88 -1.90
N LEU A 24 35.78 28.87 -0.61
CA LEU A 24 34.73 27.98 -0.13
C LEU A 24 33.46 28.37 -0.89
N LYS A 25 33.18 27.63 -1.96
CA LYS A 25 31.83 27.58 -2.54
C LYS A 25 30.92 27.00 -1.45
N SER A 26 30.41 27.87 -0.60
CA SER A 26 29.14 27.63 0.09
C SER A 26 28.13 27.26 -1.00
N LYS A 27 27.74 25.98 -1.04
CA LYS A 27 26.54 25.54 -1.76
C LYS A 27 25.39 26.32 -1.12
N LYS A 28 24.98 27.42 -1.72
CA LYS A 28 23.67 28.02 -1.46
C LYS A 28 22.65 26.92 -1.77
N LYS A 29 22.04 26.38 -0.71
CA LYS A 29 20.89 25.49 -0.80
C LYS A 29 19.79 26.25 -1.51
N ASP A 30 19.27 25.71 -2.60
CA ASP A 30 18.14 26.31 -3.31
C ASP A 30 16.97 26.47 -2.31
N PRO A 31 16.40 27.68 -2.16
CA PRO A 31 15.33 27.95 -1.19
C PRO A 31 13.99 27.25 -1.51
N ASP A 32 13.88 26.57 -2.65
CA ASP A 32 12.64 25.97 -3.16
C ASP A 32 12.63 24.43 -3.16
N GLU A 33 13.50 23.78 -2.39
CA GLU A 33 13.46 22.32 -2.24
C GLU A 33 12.26 21.90 -1.37
N TRP A 34 11.20 21.40 -2.01
CA TRP A 34 10.02 20.89 -1.32
C TRP A 34 10.40 19.70 -0.44
N LYS A 35 10.16 19.82 0.86
CA LYS A 35 10.41 18.75 1.84
C LYS A 35 9.11 18.06 2.19
N PRO A 36 8.98 16.74 1.95
CA PRO A 36 7.75 16.00 2.23
C PRO A 36 7.36 16.07 3.71
N PHE A 37 8.32 15.99 4.63
CA PHE A 37 8.08 16.02 6.08
C PHE A 37 8.35 17.39 6.70
N GLY A 38 8.17 18.47 5.94
CA GLY A 38 8.38 19.84 6.44
C GLY A 38 9.83 20.14 6.85
N ASN A 39 10.00 21.16 7.69
CA ASN A 39 11.31 21.59 8.20
C ASN A 39 11.69 20.89 9.52
N HIS A 40 11.25 19.64 9.72
CA HIS A 40 11.62 18.89 10.91
C HIS A 40 13.07 18.39 10.84
N GLY A 41 13.76 18.39 11.98
CA GLY A 41 15.09 17.81 12.11
C GLY A 41 15.08 16.30 11.88
N SER A 42 16.22 15.73 11.46
CA SER A 42 16.36 14.29 11.21
C SER A 42 15.98 13.43 12.41
N GLY A 43 16.32 13.86 13.64
CA GLY A 43 15.94 13.17 14.88
C GLY A 43 14.42 13.11 15.11
N TYR A 44 13.68 14.15 14.74
CA TYR A 44 12.22 14.15 14.85
C TYR A 44 11.57 13.20 13.83
N ILE A 45 12.09 13.18 12.59
CA ILE A 45 11.61 12.26 11.56
C ILE A 45 11.92 10.81 11.96
N ALA A 46 13.11 10.53 12.50
CA ALA A 46 13.46 9.22 13.01
C ALA A 46 12.52 8.78 14.16
N LEU A 47 12.17 9.69 15.07
CA LEU A 47 11.19 9.44 16.12
C LEU A 47 9.81 9.09 15.54
N VAL A 48 9.35 9.80 14.51
CA VAL A 48 8.07 9.51 13.84
C VAL A 48 8.06 8.10 13.25
N PHE A 49 9.12 7.70 12.54
CA PHE A 49 9.22 6.35 11.98
C PHE A 49 9.31 5.28 13.07
N LEU A 50 10.01 5.55 14.18
CA LEU A 50 10.06 4.66 15.32
C LEU A 50 8.66 4.46 15.94
N LEU A 51 7.91 5.54 16.17
CA LEU A 51 6.54 5.47 16.69
C LEU A 51 5.61 4.72 15.73
N ALA A 52 5.73 4.95 14.42
CA ALA A 52 4.97 4.22 13.41
C ALA A 52 5.29 2.71 13.43
N ALA A 53 6.57 2.34 13.58
CA ALA A 53 6.98 0.94 13.68
C ALA A 53 6.45 0.28 14.97
N ILE A 54 6.52 0.98 16.11
CA ILE A 54 5.95 0.50 17.38
C ILE A 54 4.43 0.28 17.24
N ALA A 55 3.70 1.23 16.66
CA ALA A 55 2.27 1.09 16.43
C ALA A 55 1.94 -0.14 15.55
N GLY A 56 2.74 -0.39 14.52
CA GLY A 56 2.59 -1.56 13.65
C GLY A 56 2.87 -2.89 14.35
N ILE A 57 3.95 -2.98 15.13
CA ILE A 57 4.29 -4.18 15.91
C ILE A 57 3.19 -4.47 16.93
N LEU A 58 2.72 -3.44 17.65
CA LEU A 58 1.62 -3.58 18.61
C LEU A 58 0.33 -4.04 17.93
N HIS A 59 -0.01 -3.49 16.77
CA HIS A 59 -1.21 -3.90 16.02
C HIS A 59 -1.11 -5.35 15.51
N SER A 60 0.04 -5.74 14.94
CA SER A 60 0.27 -7.11 14.50
C SER A 60 0.14 -8.10 15.67
N ALA A 61 0.74 -7.79 16.82
CA ALA A 61 0.65 -8.62 18.02
C ALA A 61 -0.76 -8.64 18.63
N HIS A 62 -1.48 -7.51 18.55
CA HIS A 62 -2.86 -7.41 19.02
C HIS A 62 -3.78 -8.31 18.20
N VAL A 63 -3.74 -8.19 16.87
CA VAL A 63 -4.58 -8.98 15.97
C VAL A 63 -4.26 -10.47 16.06
N SER A 64 -2.98 -10.84 16.14
CA SER A 64 -2.59 -12.25 16.29
C SER A 64 -3.07 -12.84 17.63
N ARG A 65 -2.98 -12.08 18.73
CA ARG A 65 -3.49 -12.52 20.03
C ARG A 65 -5.01 -12.61 20.06
N MET A 66 -5.71 -11.67 19.42
CA MET A 66 -7.17 -11.74 19.31
C MET A 66 -7.61 -12.97 18.52
N PHE A 67 -6.97 -13.25 17.39
CA PHE A 67 -7.22 -14.45 16.61
C PHE A 67 -6.99 -15.72 17.44
N GLU A 68 -5.89 -15.79 18.18
CA GLU A 68 -5.59 -16.94 19.05
C GLU A 68 -6.63 -17.10 20.17
N ASN A 69 -7.00 -16.00 20.85
CA ASN A 69 -7.96 -16.03 21.95
C ASN A 69 -9.38 -16.43 21.50
N GLU A 70 -9.74 -16.16 20.25
CA GLU A 70 -11.05 -16.52 19.73
C GLU A 70 -11.09 -17.92 19.12
N ARG A 71 -10.04 -18.31 18.38
CA ARG A 71 -10.01 -19.57 17.63
C ARG A 71 -9.34 -20.71 18.37
N PHE A 72 -8.54 -20.41 19.40
CA PHE A 72 -7.65 -21.37 20.05
C PHE A 72 -6.85 -22.16 19.00
N PHE A 73 -6.29 -21.44 18.02
CA PHE A 73 -5.72 -22.03 16.80
C PHE A 73 -4.54 -22.96 17.11
N SER A 74 -3.81 -22.68 18.20
CA SER A 74 -2.79 -23.53 18.81
C SER A 74 -3.31 -24.90 19.29
N HIS A 75 -4.55 -24.97 19.75
CA HIS A 75 -5.13 -26.19 20.31
C HIS A 75 -5.79 -27.09 19.25
N LEU A 76 -5.98 -26.58 18.04
CA LEU A 76 -6.58 -27.31 16.93
C LEU A 76 -5.56 -28.22 16.24
N SER A 77 -6.01 -29.38 15.81
CA SER A 77 -5.26 -30.25 14.90
C SER A 77 -5.17 -29.65 13.49
N THR A 78 -4.28 -30.16 12.65
CA THR A 78 -4.15 -29.68 11.26
C THR A 78 -5.48 -29.75 10.51
N LEU A 79 -6.23 -30.86 10.62
CA LEU A 79 -7.54 -30.99 9.96
C LEU A 79 -8.56 -29.97 10.50
N GLU A 80 -8.64 -29.80 11.82
CA GLU A 80 -9.58 -28.84 12.42
C GLU A 80 -9.25 -27.40 12.03
N ARG A 81 -7.96 -27.05 11.90
CA ARG A 81 -7.53 -25.73 11.39
C ARG A 81 -7.99 -25.51 9.95
N GLU A 82 -7.83 -26.50 9.09
CA GLU A 82 -8.31 -26.39 7.71
C GLU A 82 -9.83 -26.23 7.65
N LEU A 83 -10.58 -26.96 8.47
CA LEU A 83 -12.03 -26.84 8.59
C LEU A 83 -12.48 -25.51 9.23
N SER A 84 -11.60 -24.84 9.98
CA SER A 84 -11.86 -23.51 10.55
C SER A 84 -11.90 -22.42 9.47
N PHE A 85 -11.20 -22.61 8.35
CA PHE A 85 -11.27 -21.74 7.19
C PHE A 85 -12.57 -21.99 6.43
N ARG A 86 -13.61 -21.24 6.78
CA ARG A 86 -14.93 -21.33 6.13
C ARG A 86 -15.02 -20.39 4.93
N THR A 87 -16.00 -20.67 4.06
CA THR A 87 -16.40 -19.84 2.92
C THR A 87 -15.21 -19.42 2.04
N GLU A 88 -14.97 -18.11 1.86
CA GLU A 88 -13.93 -17.58 1.00
C GLU A 88 -12.52 -17.94 1.48
N MET A 89 -12.31 -17.97 2.80
CA MET A 89 -11.01 -18.30 3.38
C MET A 89 -10.59 -19.72 3.02
N GLY A 90 -11.53 -20.67 3.14
CA GLY A 90 -11.30 -22.07 2.79
C GLY A 90 -11.05 -22.24 1.30
N LEU A 91 -11.80 -21.50 0.48
CA LEU A 91 -11.59 -21.47 -0.97
C LEU A 91 -10.18 -21.01 -1.33
N TYR A 92 -9.71 -19.87 -0.81
CA TYR A 92 -8.38 -19.35 -1.11
C TYR A 92 -7.26 -20.24 -0.55
N TYR A 93 -7.44 -20.73 0.68
CA TYR A 93 -6.50 -21.68 1.29
C TYR A 93 -6.37 -22.96 0.45
N SER A 94 -7.45 -23.47 -0.14
CA SER A 94 -7.40 -24.68 -0.98
C SER A 94 -6.51 -24.50 -2.22
N TYR A 95 -6.52 -23.33 -2.85
CA TYR A 95 -5.64 -23.02 -3.98
C TYR A 95 -4.19 -22.85 -3.55
N TYR A 96 -3.95 -22.15 -2.44
CA TYR A 96 -2.61 -22.06 -1.83
C TYR A 96 -2.04 -23.46 -1.56
N LYS A 97 -2.83 -24.33 -0.91
CA LYS A 97 -2.47 -25.72 -0.60
C LYS A 97 -2.17 -26.52 -1.87
N THR A 98 -3.00 -26.40 -2.89
CA THR A 98 -2.77 -27.03 -4.21
C THR A 98 -1.41 -26.65 -4.81
N ILE A 99 -1.03 -25.37 -4.74
CA ILE A 99 0.28 -24.92 -5.24
C ILE A 99 1.42 -25.45 -4.37
N VAL A 100 1.25 -25.52 -3.04
CA VAL A 100 2.27 -26.01 -2.11
C VAL A 100 2.50 -27.51 -2.23
N GLU A 101 1.45 -28.31 -2.39
CA GLU A 101 1.50 -29.77 -2.40
C GLU A 101 1.85 -30.37 -3.77
N ALA A 102 1.75 -29.58 -4.85
CA ALA A 102 2.14 -30.03 -6.19
C ALA A 102 3.60 -30.54 -6.26
N PRO A 103 3.96 -31.40 -7.23
CA PRO A 103 5.34 -31.85 -7.38
C PRO A 103 6.30 -30.69 -7.72
N THR A 104 5.83 -29.73 -8.52
CA THR A 104 6.57 -28.50 -8.83
C THR A 104 5.68 -27.27 -8.64
N PHE A 105 6.30 -26.12 -8.38
CA PHE A 105 5.59 -24.85 -8.25
C PHE A 105 4.77 -24.54 -9.52
N TRP A 106 5.38 -24.68 -10.70
CA TRP A 106 4.72 -24.41 -11.98
C TRP A 106 3.58 -25.37 -12.29
N SER A 107 3.71 -26.66 -11.92
CA SER A 107 2.57 -27.59 -12.04
C SER A 107 1.40 -27.19 -11.15
N GLY A 108 1.68 -26.68 -9.94
CA GLY A 108 0.64 -26.17 -9.04
C GLY A 108 -0.05 -24.92 -9.61
N VAL A 109 0.73 -23.97 -10.13
CA VAL A 109 0.19 -22.77 -10.81
C VAL A 109 -0.64 -23.15 -12.03
N HIS A 110 -0.17 -24.10 -12.84
CA HIS A 110 -0.90 -24.59 -14.01
C HIS A 110 -2.22 -25.27 -13.64
N ALA A 111 -2.24 -26.04 -12.54
CA ALA A 111 -3.44 -26.70 -12.03
C ALA A 111 -4.52 -25.69 -11.63
N ILE A 112 -4.16 -24.59 -10.96
CA ILE A 112 -5.14 -23.56 -10.59
C ILE A 112 -5.56 -22.69 -11.79
N MET A 113 -4.69 -22.51 -12.79
CA MET A 113 -5.02 -21.79 -14.03
C MET A 113 -5.98 -22.55 -14.94
N ASN A 114 -6.04 -23.88 -14.83
CA ASN A 114 -6.91 -24.74 -15.64
C ASN A 114 -7.82 -25.58 -14.73
N CYS A 115 -8.51 -24.91 -13.80
CA CYS A 115 -9.35 -25.59 -12.82
C CYS A 115 -10.71 -25.96 -13.42
N ASN A 116 -11.09 -27.23 -13.32
CA ASN A 116 -12.40 -27.74 -13.74
C ASN A 116 -13.35 -28.05 -12.58
N ILE A 117 -12.92 -27.87 -11.32
CA ILE A 117 -13.67 -28.27 -10.13
C ILE A 117 -14.61 -27.13 -9.69
N THR A 118 -14.12 -25.89 -9.67
CA THR A 118 -14.84 -24.76 -9.04
C THR A 118 -16.05 -24.30 -9.84
N GLU A 119 -15.98 -24.28 -11.18
CA GLU A 119 -17.09 -23.89 -12.08
C GLU A 119 -17.38 -25.00 -13.11
N TYR A 120 -17.47 -26.26 -12.67
CA TYR A 120 -17.79 -27.41 -13.55
C TYR A 120 -19.12 -27.19 -14.29
N PRO A 121 -19.21 -27.49 -15.62
CA PRO A 121 -18.26 -28.22 -16.46
C PRO A 121 -17.18 -27.37 -17.13
N GLN A 122 -17.13 -26.07 -16.88
CA GLN A 122 -16.18 -25.18 -17.55
C GLN A 122 -14.82 -25.15 -16.84
N THR A 123 -13.75 -25.22 -17.62
CA THR A 123 -12.40 -24.96 -17.12
C THR A 123 -12.20 -23.46 -17.00
N THR A 124 -11.90 -22.97 -15.80
CA THR A 124 -11.72 -21.54 -15.56
C THR A 124 -10.34 -21.24 -14.99
N ASN A 125 -9.82 -20.08 -15.40
CA ASN A 125 -8.60 -19.54 -14.84
C ASN A 125 -8.91 -18.86 -13.52
N THR A 126 -8.65 -19.57 -12.42
CA THR A 126 -8.97 -19.10 -11.07
C THR A 126 -8.10 -17.90 -10.68
N LEU A 127 -6.87 -17.77 -11.19
CA LEU A 127 -6.02 -16.60 -10.97
C LEU A 127 -6.66 -15.33 -11.51
N LYS A 128 -7.25 -15.41 -12.71
CA LYS A 128 -8.02 -14.32 -13.33
C LYS A 128 -9.33 -14.05 -12.60
N ARG A 129 -10.04 -15.12 -12.22
CA ARG A 129 -11.40 -15.04 -11.68
C ARG A 129 -11.46 -14.52 -10.24
N PHE A 130 -10.50 -14.92 -9.40
CA PHE A 130 -10.53 -14.69 -7.94
C PHE A 130 -9.31 -13.91 -7.41
N ASN A 131 -8.47 -13.36 -8.29
CA ASN A 131 -7.29 -12.56 -7.93
C ASN A 131 -6.34 -13.29 -6.97
N LEU A 132 -6.00 -14.55 -7.26
CA LEU A 132 -5.16 -15.45 -6.43
C LEU A 132 -3.65 -15.10 -6.42
N TYR A 133 -3.29 -13.86 -6.75
CA TYR A 133 -1.89 -13.39 -6.69
C TYR A 133 -1.25 -13.57 -5.30
N PRO A 134 -1.93 -13.25 -4.18
CA PRO A 134 -1.38 -13.48 -2.85
C PRO A 134 -1.04 -14.95 -2.59
N GLU A 135 -1.91 -15.89 -2.97
CA GLU A 135 -1.71 -17.31 -2.72
C GLU A 135 -0.51 -17.84 -3.51
N VAL A 136 -0.33 -17.38 -4.76
CA VAL A 136 0.84 -17.76 -5.57
C VAL A 136 2.13 -17.27 -4.91
N LEU A 137 2.15 -16.02 -4.42
CA LEU A 137 3.31 -15.46 -3.73
C LEU A 137 3.59 -16.15 -2.39
N LEU A 138 2.54 -16.41 -1.60
CA LEU A 138 2.67 -17.14 -0.33
C LEU A 138 3.13 -18.59 -0.55
N ALA A 139 2.62 -19.29 -1.57
CA ALA A 139 3.03 -20.65 -1.87
C ALA A 139 4.50 -20.72 -2.34
N ALA A 140 4.93 -19.76 -3.17
CA ALA A 140 6.34 -19.61 -3.54
C ALA A 140 7.22 -19.35 -2.30
N GLY A 141 6.77 -18.43 -1.43
CA GLY A 141 7.44 -18.11 -0.17
C GLY A 141 7.54 -19.30 0.78
N TYR A 142 6.48 -20.11 0.90
CA TYR A 142 6.46 -21.29 1.76
C TYR A 142 7.44 -22.36 1.25
N ARG A 143 7.39 -22.68 -0.05
CA ARG A 143 8.33 -23.64 -0.66
C ARG A 143 9.78 -23.20 -0.49
N PHE A 144 10.06 -21.91 -0.69
CA PHE A 144 11.39 -21.35 -0.47
C PHE A 144 11.80 -21.42 1.01
N TYR A 145 10.90 -21.09 1.93
CA TYR A 145 11.14 -21.15 3.37
C TYR A 145 11.49 -22.57 3.83
N ILE A 146 10.70 -23.57 3.43
CA ILE A 146 10.97 -24.97 3.76
C ILE A 146 12.29 -25.43 3.13
N TRP A 147 12.53 -25.09 1.86
CA TRP A 147 13.80 -25.39 1.20
C TRP A 147 14.99 -24.81 1.98
N ALA A 148 14.95 -23.52 2.32
CA ALA A 148 16.02 -22.84 3.04
C ALA A 148 16.22 -23.42 4.45
N ALA A 149 15.14 -23.69 5.17
CA ALA A 149 15.20 -24.29 6.50
C ALA A 149 15.79 -25.71 6.48
N ASN A 150 15.46 -26.52 5.45
CA ASN A 150 16.05 -27.83 5.26
C ASN A 150 17.56 -27.75 4.95
N GLN A 151 18.00 -26.77 4.14
CA GLN A 151 19.42 -26.55 3.88
C GLN A 151 20.19 -26.14 5.16
N LEU A 152 19.54 -25.36 6.03
CA LEU A 152 20.13 -24.89 7.28
C LEU A 152 19.90 -25.83 8.48
N GLN A 153 19.18 -26.95 8.28
CA GLN A 153 18.79 -27.89 9.33
C GLN A 153 18.07 -27.22 10.52
N ILE A 154 17.27 -26.19 10.24
CA ILE A 154 16.49 -25.45 11.25
C ILE A 154 15.13 -26.11 11.41
N GLN A 155 14.76 -26.44 12.66
CA GLN A 155 13.43 -26.95 12.96
C GLN A 155 12.36 -25.88 12.73
N THR A 156 11.45 -26.12 11.79
CA THR A 156 10.44 -25.14 11.35
C THR A 156 9.12 -25.21 12.11
N LYS A 157 8.86 -26.32 12.79
CA LYS A 157 7.64 -26.55 13.57
C LYS A 157 7.90 -27.44 14.78
N ILE A 158 7.12 -27.23 15.82
CA ILE A 158 7.15 -28.00 17.06
C ILE A 158 5.77 -28.63 17.22
N CYS A 159 5.71 -29.94 17.49
CA CYS A 159 4.47 -30.68 17.65
C CYS A 159 4.30 -31.11 19.11
N TYR A 160 3.08 -30.96 19.62
CA TYR A 160 2.69 -31.37 20.97
C TYR A 160 1.33 -32.06 20.94
N GLN A 161 1.06 -32.85 21.96
CA GLN A 161 -0.23 -33.52 22.16
C GLN A 161 -1.13 -32.65 23.02
N VAL A 162 -2.30 -32.28 22.49
CA VAL A 162 -3.27 -31.44 23.21
C VAL A 162 -4.40 -32.32 23.74
N ASN A 163 -4.63 -32.24 25.05
CA ASN A 163 -5.80 -32.86 25.67
C ASN A 163 -7.04 -31.98 25.45
N ARG A 164 -8.09 -32.54 24.84
CA ARG A 164 -9.35 -31.83 24.51
C ARG A 164 -10.43 -31.96 25.59
N GLY A 165 -10.08 -32.43 26.79
CA GLY A 165 -11.03 -32.67 27.90
C GLY A 165 -11.50 -34.13 28.00
N HIS A 166 -12.50 -34.39 28.84
CA HIS A 166 -12.93 -35.75 29.18
C HIS A 166 -13.59 -36.47 27.99
N ASN A 167 -13.13 -37.70 27.70
CA ASN A 167 -13.63 -38.64 26.68
C ASN A 167 -13.30 -38.32 25.21
N LEU A 168 -12.43 -37.36 24.92
CA LEU A 168 -11.90 -37.16 23.57
C LEU A 168 -10.43 -37.62 23.50
N PRO A 169 -10.02 -38.34 22.44
CA PRO A 169 -8.62 -38.69 22.27
C PRO A 169 -7.78 -37.41 22.12
N PRO A 170 -6.54 -37.40 22.68
CA PRO A 170 -5.62 -36.30 22.47
C PRO A 170 -5.30 -36.20 20.98
N VAL A 171 -5.00 -34.99 20.53
CA VAL A 171 -4.66 -34.75 19.13
C VAL A 171 -3.31 -34.09 19.03
N GLU A 172 -2.56 -34.50 18.01
CA GLU A 172 -1.31 -33.86 17.64
C GLU A 172 -1.58 -32.48 17.03
N SER A 173 -0.97 -31.47 17.62
CA SER A 173 -0.99 -30.09 17.14
C SER A 173 0.44 -29.65 16.89
N CYS A 174 0.74 -29.29 15.65
CA CYS A 174 2.03 -28.71 15.27
C CYS A 174 1.91 -27.20 15.10
N GLU A 175 2.84 -26.46 15.68
CA GLU A 175 2.92 -25.00 15.58
C GLU A 175 4.19 -24.54 14.91
N GLY A 176 4.11 -23.37 14.28
CA GLY A 176 5.25 -22.68 13.69
C GLY A 176 5.09 -22.46 12.20
N MET A 177 6.02 -21.69 11.62
CA MET A 177 6.00 -21.30 10.22
C MET A 177 6.18 -22.49 9.25
N GLY A 178 6.59 -23.66 9.76
CA GLY A 178 6.61 -24.89 8.97
C GLY A 178 5.23 -25.51 8.71
N GLU A 179 4.21 -25.14 9.51
CA GLU A 179 2.84 -25.63 9.32
C GLU A 179 2.09 -24.75 8.31
N LEU A 180 1.41 -25.37 7.33
CA LEU A 180 0.84 -24.66 6.18
C LEU A 180 -0.15 -23.56 6.62
N SER A 181 -1.04 -23.88 7.55
CA SER A 181 -2.08 -22.94 8.02
C SER A 181 -1.47 -21.75 8.78
N TYR A 182 -0.39 -21.95 9.54
CA TYR A 182 0.34 -20.87 10.21
C TYR A 182 1.04 -19.97 9.19
N PHE A 183 1.79 -20.58 8.25
CA PHE A 183 2.47 -19.80 7.22
C PHE A 183 1.49 -19.01 6.35
N TYR A 184 0.26 -19.50 6.16
CA TYR A 184 -0.76 -18.77 5.42
C TYR A 184 -1.30 -17.55 6.17
N VAL A 185 -1.51 -17.66 7.50
CA VAL A 185 -2.16 -16.62 8.31
C VAL A 185 -1.18 -15.56 8.82
N TYR A 186 0.01 -15.94 9.25
CA TYR A 186 0.98 -15.01 9.89
C TYR A 186 1.42 -13.83 9.01
N PRO A 187 1.71 -14.02 7.71
CA PRO A 187 2.02 -12.90 6.83
C PRO A 187 0.94 -11.83 6.80
N ILE A 188 -0.33 -12.21 6.96
CA ILE A 188 -1.45 -11.26 7.00
C ILE A 188 -1.43 -10.46 8.31
N PHE A 189 -1.03 -11.06 9.44
CA PHE A 189 -0.86 -10.30 10.69
C PHE A 189 0.27 -9.29 10.58
N TYR A 190 1.39 -9.66 9.96
CA TYR A 190 2.48 -8.72 9.69
C TYR A 190 2.02 -7.59 8.75
N LEU A 191 1.25 -7.93 7.73
CA LEU A 191 0.68 -6.98 6.79
C LEU A 191 -0.30 -6.02 7.47
N SER A 192 -1.11 -6.52 8.40
CA SER A 192 -1.96 -5.71 9.27
C SER A 192 -1.14 -4.75 10.15
N GLY A 193 0.02 -5.18 10.64
CA GLY A 193 0.98 -4.30 11.31
C GLY A 193 1.51 -3.19 10.39
N ILE A 194 1.91 -3.54 9.17
CA ILE A 194 2.37 -2.58 8.15
C ILE A 194 1.28 -1.55 7.85
N THR A 195 0.01 -1.97 7.73
CA THR A 195 -1.13 -1.06 7.57
C THR A 195 -1.11 0.01 8.65
N MET A 196 -1.00 -0.40 9.92
CA MET A 196 -1.02 0.54 11.03
C MET A 196 0.17 1.50 11.01
N SER A 197 1.37 1.00 10.69
CA SER A 197 2.55 1.86 10.50
C SER A 197 2.33 2.90 9.39
N CYS A 198 1.84 2.48 8.23
CA CYS A 198 1.53 3.37 7.13
C CYS A 198 0.40 4.36 7.48
N PHE A 199 -0.59 3.92 8.26
CA PHE A 199 -1.72 4.75 8.67
C PHE A 199 -1.28 5.85 9.65
N PHE A 200 -0.42 5.50 10.62
CA PHE A 200 0.22 6.48 11.49
C PHE A 200 0.97 7.54 10.67
N LEU A 201 1.76 7.12 9.68
CA LEU A 201 2.50 8.02 8.78
C LEU A 201 1.56 8.89 7.93
N LEU A 202 0.46 8.34 7.44
CA LEU A 202 -0.57 9.09 6.71
C LEU A 202 -1.19 10.18 7.59
N CYS A 203 -1.60 9.83 8.81
CA CYS A 203 -2.18 10.79 9.74
C CYS A 203 -1.17 11.87 10.17
N PHE A 204 0.08 11.49 10.42
CA PHE A 204 1.19 12.42 10.66
C PHE A 204 1.39 13.38 9.47
N TYR A 205 1.40 12.84 8.26
CA TYR A 205 1.60 13.63 7.04
C TYR A 205 0.46 14.61 6.79
N LEU A 206 -0.79 14.23 7.12
CA LEU A 206 -1.95 15.09 7.02
C LEU A 206 -1.91 16.23 8.04
N SER A 207 -1.67 15.92 9.31
CA SER A 207 -1.68 16.88 10.43
C SER A 207 -0.43 17.75 10.53
N GLY A 208 0.73 17.28 10.02
CA GLY A 208 2.03 17.90 10.25
C GLY A 208 2.56 17.75 11.68
N SER A 209 1.97 16.85 12.49
CA SER A 209 2.37 16.65 13.89
C SER A 209 2.21 15.21 14.35
N ILE A 210 3.08 14.76 15.27
CA ILE A 210 3.00 13.42 15.89
C ILE A 210 1.62 13.17 16.51
N TRP A 211 0.99 14.20 17.07
CA TRP A 211 -0.35 14.09 17.65
C TRP A 211 -1.39 13.61 16.66
N GLY A 212 -1.30 14.00 15.37
CA GLY A 212 -2.20 13.46 14.35
C GLY A 212 -2.03 11.96 14.15
N GLY A 213 -0.78 11.46 14.15
CA GLY A 213 -0.48 10.03 14.10
C GLY A 213 -1.04 9.26 15.30
N ILE A 214 -0.84 9.80 16.51
CA ILE A 214 -1.33 9.20 17.76
C ILE A 214 -2.86 9.17 17.79
N ILE A 215 -3.53 10.31 17.54
CA ILE A 215 -4.99 10.41 17.56
C ILE A 215 -5.59 9.51 16.49
N GLY A 216 -5.06 9.54 15.25
CA GLY A 216 -5.54 8.66 14.19
C GLY A 216 -5.45 7.19 14.56
N THR A 217 -4.30 6.76 15.08
CA THR A 217 -4.08 5.39 15.54
C THR A 217 -5.03 5.01 16.67
N ALA A 218 -5.20 5.89 17.67
CA ALA A 218 -6.13 5.66 18.77
C ALA A 218 -7.58 5.54 18.28
N SER A 219 -8.01 6.39 17.33
CA SER A 219 -9.33 6.29 16.71
C SER A 219 -9.53 5.00 15.91
N TYR A 220 -8.48 4.52 15.23
CA TYR A 220 -8.52 3.21 14.56
C TYR A 220 -8.74 2.08 15.57
N PHE A 221 -7.96 2.06 16.67
CA PHE A 221 -8.12 1.04 17.71
C PHE A 221 -9.47 1.13 18.41
N PHE A 222 -9.98 2.33 18.65
CA PHE A 222 -11.32 2.54 19.21
C PHE A 222 -12.40 1.93 18.30
N ASN A 223 -12.23 2.04 16.97
CA ASN A 223 -13.16 1.50 15.99
C ASN A 223 -12.67 0.18 15.33
N HIS A 224 -11.86 -0.61 16.04
CA HIS A 224 -11.14 -1.74 15.44
C HIS A 224 -12.08 -2.75 14.75
N GLY A 225 -13.24 -3.05 15.36
CA GLY A 225 -14.21 -4.01 14.82
C GLY A 225 -14.81 -3.62 13.47
N GLU A 226 -14.95 -2.32 13.20
CA GLU A 226 -15.41 -1.80 11.90
C GLU A 226 -14.25 -1.53 10.95
N ALA A 227 -13.07 -1.19 11.49
CA ALA A 227 -11.89 -0.86 10.70
C ALA A 227 -11.25 -2.09 10.07
N THR A 228 -11.32 -3.25 10.73
CA THR A 228 -10.73 -4.49 10.23
C THR A 228 -11.41 -5.73 10.78
N ARG A 229 -11.51 -6.76 9.92
CA ARG A 229 -11.99 -8.10 10.28
C ARG A 229 -10.89 -9.16 10.26
N VAL A 230 -9.61 -8.75 10.21
CA VAL A 230 -8.45 -9.64 10.09
C VAL A 230 -8.34 -10.62 11.26
N MET A 231 -8.82 -10.26 12.45
CA MET A 231 -8.83 -11.16 13.61
C MET A 231 -9.83 -12.33 13.47
N TRP A 232 -10.88 -12.17 12.66
CA TRP A 232 -11.92 -13.19 12.45
C TRP A 232 -11.68 -13.99 11.18
N THR A 233 -11.30 -13.27 10.14
CA THR A 233 -11.22 -13.75 8.76
C THR A 233 -9.93 -13.24 8.10
N PRO A 234 -8.74 -13.65 8.57
CA PRO A 234 -7.48 -13.10 8.08
C PRO A 234 -7.29 -13.18 6.56
N PRO A 235 -7.42 -14.34 5.89
CA PRO A 235 -7.04 -14.52 4.50
C PRO A 235 -8.13 -14.10 3.54
N LEU A 236 -8.57 -12.85 3.64
CA LEU A 236 -9.46 -12.21 2.69
C LEU A 236 -8.69 -11.27 1.78
N ARG A 237 -9.27 -10.98 0.61
CA ARG A 237 -8.61 -10.19 -0.45
C ARG A 237 -8.26 -8.77 -0.03
N GLU A 238 -9.17 -8.15 0.70
CA GLU A 238 -8.98 -6.83 1.26
C GLU A 238 -7.83 -6.79 2.27
N SER A 239 -7.61 -7.86 3.05
CA SER A 239 -6.51 -7.93 4.02
C SER A 239 -5.14 -7.77 3.35
N PHE A 240 -4.99 -8.32 2.14
CA PHE A 240 -3.77 -8.17 1.35
C PHE A 240 -3.60 -6.77 0.73
N SER A 241 -4.71 -6.11 0.42
CA SER A 241 -4.70 -4.84 -0.32
C SER A 241 -4.72 -3.61 0.59
N PHE A 242 -5.20 -3.74 1.83
CA PHE A 242 -5.44 -2.62 2.73
C PHE A 242 -4.19 -1.77 3.06
N PRO A 243 -2.99 -2.32 3.31
CA PRO A 243 -1.81 -1.47 3.50
C PRO A 243 -1.45 -0.69 2.23
N LEU A 244 -1.65 -1.29 1.06
CA LEU A 244 -1.39 -0.63 -0.22
C LEU A 244 -2.42 0.47 -0.49
N LEU A 245 -3.66 0.34 -0.01
CA LEU A 245 -4.64 1.44 0.01
C LEU A 245 -4.12 2.63 0.82
N VAL A 246 -3.62 2.39 2.03
CA VAL A 246 -3.12 3.47 2.90
C VAL A 246 -1.92 4.17 2.27
N VAL A 247 -1.00 3.42 1.68
CA VAL A 247 0.15 3.98 0.93
C VAL A 247 -0.31 4.72 -0.33
N GLN A 248 -1.36 4.25 -1.00
CA GLN A 248 -1.97 4.93 -2.15
C GLN A 248 -2.59 6.27 -1.74
N LEU A 249 -3.33 6.31 -0.62
CA LEU A 249 -3.87 7.55 -0.06
C LEU A 249 -2.78 8.54 0.32
N LEU A 250 -1.68 8.05 0.92
CA LEU A 250 -0.50 8.87 1.22
C LEU A 250 0.13 9.42 -0.07
N SER A 251 0.27 8.60 -1.10
CA SER A 251 0.83 8.99 -2.40
C SER A 251 0.00 10.10 -3.05
N ILE A 252 -1.32 9.97 -3.03
CA ILE A 252 -2.25 10.99 -3.55
C ILE A 252 -2.11 12.29 -2.74
N THR A 253 -2.05 12.19 -1.42
CA THR A 253 -1.86 13.35 -0.53
C THR A 253 -0.53 14.06 -0.81
N ILE A 254 0.54 13.30 -1.08
CA ILE A 254 1.84 13.84 -1.50
C ILE A 254 1.70 14.63 -2.81
N VAL A 255 1.04 14.07 -3.84
CA VAL A 255 0.82 14.77 -5.11
C VAL A 255 0.02 16.05 -4.92
N LEU A 256 -1.00 16.03 -4.06
CA LEU A 256 -1.85 17.18 -3.77
C LEU A 256 -1.10 18.30 -3.05
N LYS A 257 -0.21 17.97 -2.09
CA LYS A 257 0.60 18.94 -1.36
C LYS A 257 1.81 19.44 -2.17
N HIS A 258 2.28 18.69 -3.17
CA HIS A 258 3.42 19.10 -3.97
C HIS A 258 3.11 20.32 -4.86
N PRO A 259 3.99 21.34 -4.93
CA PRO A 259 3.72 22.58 -5.68
C PRO A 259 3.66 22.35 -7.20
N LYS A 260 4.55 21.50 -7.73
CA LYS A 260 4.67 21.21 -9.17
C LYS A 260 4.76 19.70 -9.40
N PRO A 261 3.63 18.98 -9.47
CA PRO A 261 3.66 17.54 -9.72
C PRO A 261 4.27 17.25 -11.10
N ASN A 262 4.99 16.14 -11.19
CA ASN A 262 5.69 15.67 -12.39
C ASN A 262 5.44 14.17 -12.62
N TRP A 263 6.10 13.60 -13.62
CA TRP A 263 5.92 12.20 -13.98
C TRP A 263 6.30 11.21 -12.86
N TYR A 264 7.27 11.52 -11.98
CA TYR A 264 7.61 10.66 -10.85
C TYR A 264 6.42 10.50 -9.88
N HIS A 265 5.62 11.55 -9.71
CA HIS A 265 4.41 11.49 -8.91
C HIS A 265 3.32 10.65 -9.58
N THR A 266 3.19 10.75 -10.90
CA THR A 266 2.34 9.85 -11.70
C THR A 266 2.78 8.40 -11.54
N SER A 267 4.08 8.12 -11.61
CA SER A 267 4.64 6.78 -11.39
C SER A 267 4.38 6.26 -9.97
N LEU A 268 4.47 7.12 -8.96
CA LEU A 268 4.14 6.75 -7.57
C LEU A 268 2.67 6.34 -7.44
N VAL A 269 1.74 7.14 -7.97
CA VAL A 269 0.31 6.80 -8.01
C VAL A 269 0.07 5.51 -8.79
N PHE A 270 0.77 5.34 -9.92
CA PHE A 270 0.68 4.13 -10.74
C PHE A 270 1.07 2.87 -9.96
N ILE A 271 2.26 2.84 -9.35
CA ILE A 271 2.78 1.66 -8.64
C ILE A 271 1.88 1.29 -7.46
N THR A 272 1.48 2.28 -6.67
CA THR A 272 0.65 2.06 -5.48
C THR A 272 -0.76 1.62 -5.83
N THR A 273 -1.35 2.18 -6.90
CA THR A 273 -2.67 1.76 -7.41
C THR A 273 -2.60 0.37 -8.05
N LEU A 274 -1.52 0.04 -8.77
CA LEU A 274 -1.30 -1.29 -9.33
C LEU A 274 -1.26 -2.34 -8.22
N GLY A 275 -0.43 -2.10 -7.20
CA GLY A 275 -0.35 -2.99 -6.04
C GLY A 275 -1.66 -3.12 -5.28
N PHE A 276 -2.44 -2.05 -5.13
CA PHE A 276 -3.73 -2.08 -4.44
C PHE A 276 -4.79 -2.92 -5.17
N MET A 277 -4.83 -2.87 -6.50
CA MET A 277 -5.87 -3.55 -7.29
C MET A 277 -5.57 -5.02 -7.59
N LEU A 278 -4.30 -5.44 -7.61
CA LEU A 278 -3.93 -6.81 -7.96
C LEU A 278 -4.54 -7.86 -7.01
N PRO A 279 -4.44 -7.72 -5.67
CA PRO A 279 -4.97 -8.72 -4.75
C PRO A 279 -6.48 -8.62 -4.56
N TRP A 280 -7.11 -7.49 -4.88
CA TRP A 280 -8.53 -7.26 -4.53
C TRP A 280 -9.38 -6.76 -5.70
N GLN A 281 -10.30 -7.62 -6.14
CA GLN A 281 -11.23 -7.36 -7.24
C GLN A 281 -12.16 -6.14 -7.02
N PHE A 282 -12.47 -5.81 -5.76
CA PHE A 282 -13.38 -4.72 -5.41
C PHE A 282 -12.66 -3.39 -5.14
N ALA A 283 -11.33 -3.36 -5.26
CA ALA A 283 -10.52 -2.14 -5.11
C ALA A 283 -11.01 -0.97 -5.99
N GLN A 284 -11.57 -1.28 -7.16
CA GLN A 284 -12.18 -0.32 -8.09
C GLN A 284 -13.26 0.57 -7.44
N PHE A 285 -14.02 0.07 -6.45
CA PHE A 285 -15.06 0.84 -5.80
C PHE A 285 -14.47 1.90 -4.85
N ALA A 286 -13.40 1.55 -4.13
CA ALA A 286 -12.67 2.52 -3.31
C ALA A 286 -11.98 3.60 -4.17
N LEU A 287 -11.44 3.22 -5.32
CA LEU A 287 -10.83 4.18 -6.25
C LEU A 287 -11.87 5.05 -6.96
N LEU A 288 -13.07 4.53 -7.19
CA LEU A 288 -14.20 5.31 -7.70
C LEU A 288 -14.61 6.41 -6.72
N THR A 289 -14.81 6.07 -5.44
CA THR A 289 -15.16 7.08 -4.42
C THR A 289 -14.06 8.13 -4.27
N GLN A 290 -12.79 7.72 -4.31
CA GLN A 290 -11.65 8.63 -4.35
C GLN A 290 -11.67 9.54 -5.58
N THR A 291 -11.98 9.02 -6.76
CA THR A 291 -12.06 9.81 -8.00
C THR A 291 -13.18 10.83 -7.93
N CYS A 292 -14.35 10.46 -7.39
CA CYS A 292 -15.45 11.39 -7.15
C CYS A 292 -15.05 12.51 -6.17
N ALA A 293 -14.35 12.16 -5.07
CA ALA A 293 -13.87 13.15 -4.11
C ALA A 293 -12.84 14.12 -4.73
N LEU A 294 -11.90 13.61 -5.52
CA LEU A 294 -10.91 14.42 -6.25
C LEU A 294 -11.58 15.34 -7.26
N PHE A 295 -12.60 14.86 -7.96
CA PHE A 295 -13.40 15.68 -8.86
C PHE A 295 -14.14 16.79 -8.10
N GLY A 296 -14.76 16.49 -6.96
CA GLY A 296 -15.38 17.50 -6.09
C GLY A 296 -14.39 18.58 -5.65
N LEU A 297 -13.18 18.21 -5.23
CA LEU A 297 -12.13 19.17 -4.87
C LEU A 297 -11.67 20.04 -6.06
N TYR A 298 -11.66 19.49 -7.27
CA TYR A 298 -11.35 20.26 -8.48
C TYR A 298 -12.50 21.18 -8.89
N ALA A 299 -13.75 20.71 -8.81
CA ALA A 299 -14.94 21.51 -9.08
C ALA A 299 -15.03 22.72 -8.14
N LEU A 300 -14.69 22.54 -6.86
CA LEU A 300 -14.58 23.62 -5.87
C LEU A 300 -13.30 24.49 -6.01
N LYS A 301 -12.51 24.28 -7.08
CA LYS A 301 -11.25 24.99 -7.38
C LYS A 301 -10.18 24.91 -6.27
N PHE A 302 -10.24 23.93 -5.36
CA PHE A 302 -9.17 23.68 -4.38
C PHE A 302 -7.93 23.03 -4.99
N ILE A 303 -8.07 22.37 -6.15
CA ILE A 303 -6.99 21.67 -6.85
C ILE A 303 -6.83 22.23 -8.27
N THR A 304 -5.59 22.33 -8.74
CA THR A 304 -5.28 22.75 -10.11
C THR A 304 -5.43 21.62 -11.13
N ALA A 305 -5.78 21.95 -12.37
CA ALA A 305 -5.90 21.00 -13.48
C ALA A 305 -4.65 20.10 -13.65
N LYS A 306 -3.45 20.65 -13.41
CA LYS A 306 -2.19 19.90 -13.50
C LYS A 306 -2.09 18.79 -12.44
N LYS A 307 -2.52 19.06 -11.19
CA LYS A 307 -2.49 18.08 -10.09
C LYS A 307 -3.47 16.94 -10.34
N ILE A 308 -4.72 17.26 -10.68
CA ILE A 308 -5.73 16.23 -10.95
C ILE A 308 -5.38 15.40 -12.19
N CYS A 309 -4.88 16.00 -13.28
CA CYS A 309 -4.40 15.25 -14.44
C CYS A 309 -3.26 14.30 -14.07
N CYS A 310 -2.29 14.74 -13.27
CA CYS A 310 -1.17 13.92 -12.82
C CYS A 310 -1.65 12.65 -12.10
N ILE A 311 -2.66 12.79 -11.24
CA ILE A 311 -3.27 11.68 -10.51
C ILE A 311 -4.04 10.76 -11.46
N LEU A 312 -4.94 11.33 -12.27
CA LEU A 312 -5.81 10.56 -13.15
C LEU A 312 -5.03 9.78 -14.22
N TYR A 313 -3.92 10.32 -14.72
CA TYR A 313 -3.03 9.55 -15.61
C TYR A 313 -2.42 8.34 -14.89
N GLY A 314 -1.98 8.49 -13.64
CA GLY A 314 -1.44 7.39 -12.85
C GLY A 314 -2.49 6.30 -12.61
N LEU A 315 -3.71 6.71 -12.27
CA LEU A 315 -4.86 5.81 -12.10
C LEU A 315 -5.23 5.08 -13.40
N CYS A 316 -5.29 5.78 -14.53
CA CYS A 316 -5.63 5.21 -15.82
C CYS A 316 -4.58 4.18 -16.29
N ILE A 317 -3.29 4.53 -16.20
CA ILE A 317 -2.20 3.62 -16.57
C ILE A 317 -2.21 2.38 -15.65
N ALA A 318 -2.47 2.57 -14.34
CA ALA A 318 -2.55 1.46 -13.39
C ALA A 318 -3.72 0.53 -13.69
N HIS A 319 -4.87 1.08 -14.11
CA HIS A 319 -6.04 0.30 -14.49
C HIS A 319 -5.79 -0.56 -15.73
N VAL A 320 -5.19 0.03 -16.77
CA VAL A 320 -4.82 -0.71 -18.00
C VAL A 320 -3.78 -1.79 -17.69
N ALA A 321 -2.76 -1.47 -16.89
CA ALA A 321 -1.77 -2.46 -16.46
C ALA A 321 -2.42 -3.61 -15.67
N ASN A 322 -3.33 -3.32 -14.74
CA ASN A 322 -4.09 -4.35 -14.03
C ASN A 322 -4.92 -5.23 -14.96
N TYR A 323 -5.57 -4.64 -15.96
CA TYR A 323 -6.33 -5.41 -16.95
C TYR A 323 -5.43 -6.42 -17.69
N VAL A 324 -4.22 -6.00 -18.08
CA VAL A 324 -3.22 -6.89 -18.71
C VAL A 324 -2.73 -7.95 -17.73
N CYS A 325 -2.32 -7.56 -16.52
CA CYS A 325 -1.84 -8.49 -15.49
C CYS A 325 -2.91 -9.51 -15.11
N GLN A 326 -4.18 -9.12 -15.03
CA GLN A 326 -5.29 -10.03 -14.68
C GLN A 326 -5.87 -10.76 -15.91
N PHE A 327 -5.06 -10.98 -16.96
CA PHE A 327 -5.42 -11.78 -18.14
C PHE A 327 -6.72 -11.32 -18.82
N GLY A 328 -6.93 -10.00 -18.92
CA GLY A 328 -8.11 -9.42 -19.54
C GLY A 328 -9.39 -9.67 -18.75
N ASN A 329 -9.37 -9.44 -17.44
CA ASN A 329 -10.56 -9.55 -16.59
C ASN A 329 -11.65 -8.58 -17.07
N SER A 330 -12.80 -9.13 -17.47
CA SER A 330 -13.92 -8.35 -18.01
C SER A 330 -14.50 -7.38 -17.00
N MET A 331 -14.44 -7.70 -15.71
CA MET A 331 -14.92 -6.84 -14.62
C MET A 331 -14.18 -5.50 -14.58
N LEU A 332 -12.88 -5.48 -14.89
CA LEU A 332 -12.10 -4.25 -14.94
C LEU A 332 -12.44 -3.41 -16.16
N LEU A 333 -12.72 -4.04 -17.30
CA LEU A 333 -13.06 -3.33 -18.53
C LEU A 333 -14.42 -2.62 -18.41
N SER A 334 -15.41 -3.27 -17.81
CA SER A 334 -16.76 -2.72 -17.60
C SER A 334 -16.89 -1.95 -16.28
N SER A 335 -15.79 -1.52 -15.67
CA SER A 335 -15.82 -0.88 -14.35
C SER A 335 -16.34 0.57 -14.41
N PHE A 336 -17.15 0.97 -13.44
CA PHE A 336 -17.53 2.38 -13.26
C PHE A 336 -16.33 3.28 -12.92
N PHE A 337 -15.26 2.68 -12.39
CA PHE A 337 -14.05 3.39 -12.06
C PHE A 337 -13.35 3.96 -13.31
N ILE A 338 -13.10 3.15 -14.34
CA ILE A 338 -12.39 3.64 -15.53
C ILE A 338 -13.22 4.67 -16.30
N THR A 339 -14.54 4.49 -16.35
CA THR A 339 -15.44 5.46 -16.99
C THR A 339 -15.44 6.79 -16.24
N ALA A 340 -15.45 6.78 -14.90
CA ALA A 340 -15.31 7.98 -14.09
C ALA A 340 -13.96 8.67 -14.32
N VAL A 341 -12.84 7.93 -14.32
CA VAL A 341 -11.49 8.49 -14.56
C VAL A 341 -11.41 9.17 -15.93
N ILE A 342 -11.89 8.49 -16.98
CA ILE A 342 -11.91 9.05 -18.35
C ILE A 342 -12.80 10.28 -18.42
N SER A 343 -13.99 10.24 -17.82
CA SER A 343 -14.94 11.35 -17.84
C SER A 343 -14.35 12.60 -17.18
N VAL A 344 -13.73 12.45 -16.01
CA VAL A 344 -13.07 13.57 -15.33
C VAL A 344 -11.87 14.09 -16.13
N LEU A 345 -11.06 13.19 -16.74
CA LEU A 345 -9.96 13.61 -17.62
C LEU A 345 -10.44 14.45 -18.79
N VAL A 346 -11.54 14.04 -19.45
CA VAL A 346 -12.14 14.79 -20.56
C VAL A 346 -12.59 16.16 -20.08
N ILE A 347 -13.34 16.24 -18.98
CA ILE A 347 -13.83 17.52 -18.42
C ILE A 347 -12.65 18.47 -18.14
N VAL A 348 -11.62 18.00 -17.42
CA VAL A 348 -10.46 18.82 -17.05
C VAL A 348 -9.70 19.31 -18.28
N LYS A 349 -9.60 18.49 -19.34
CA LYS A 349 -8.91 18.87 -20.58
C LYS A 349 -9.74 19.79 -21.47
N LEU A 350 -11.07 19.71 -21.38
CA LEU A 350 -11.98 20.55 -22.16
C LEU A 350 -12.16 21.94 -21.55
N GLU A 351 -12.04 22.08 -20.22
CA GLU A 351 -12.14 23.36 -19.49
C GLU A 351 -11.40 24.54 -20.17
N PRO A 352 -10.09 24.45 -20.52
CA PRO A 352 -9.39 25.58 -21.16
C PRO A 352 -9.92 25.96 -22.55
N TYR A 353 -10.62 25.05 -23.24
CA TYR A 353 -11.29 25.35 -24.51
C TYR A 353 -12.67 25.95 -24.30
N LEU A 354 -13.42 25.43 -23.32
CA LEU A 354 -14.74 25.95 -22.94
C LEU A 354 -14.65 27.39 -22.44
N ASN A 355 -13.60 27.72 -21.69
CA ASN A 355 -13.36 29.10 -21.20
C ASN A 355 -13.08 30.11 -22.31
N LYS A 356 -12.85 29.69 -23.56
CA LYS A 356 -12.66 30.57 -24.72
C LYS A 356 -13.95 30.83 -25.50
N LEU A 357 -15.06 30.16 -25.16
CA LEU A 357 -16.33 30.32 -25.86
C LEU A 357 -16.99 31.65 -25.45
N PRO A 358 -17.61 32.38 -26.39
CA PRO A 358 -18.17 33.71 -26.13
C PRO A 358 -19.41 33.70 -25.24
N ASN A 359 -20.17 32.60 -25.24
CA ASN A 359 -21.39 32.45 -24.45
C ASN A 359 -21.21 31.29 -23.45
N ILE A 360 -20.61 31.60 -22.29
CA ILE A 360 -20.49 30.62 -21.20
C ILE A 360 -21.78 30.67 -20.39
N ILE A 361 -22.63 29.65 -20.56
CA ILE A 361 -23.69 29.37 -19.59
C ILE A 361 -22.97 28.79 -18.37
N LEU A 362 -22.64 29.67 -17.42
CA LEU A 362 -22.13 29.44 -16.07
C LEU A 362 -21.61 28.00 -15.83
N ILE A 363 -20.33 27.75 -16.13
CA ILE A 363 -19.67 26.52 -15.69
C ILE A 363 -18.94 26.85 -14.39
N TRP A 364 -19.32 26.11 -13.35
CA TRP A 364 -18.92 26.21 -11.95
C TRP A 364 -17.40 26.33 -11.69
#